data_AF-A0AAD6CS85-F1
#
_entry.id   AF-A0AAD6CS85-F1
#
_cell.length_a   1.000
_cell.length_b   1.000
_cell.length_c   1.000
_cell.angle_alpha   90.00
_cell.angle_beta   90.00
_cell.angle_gamma   90.00
#
_symmetry.space_group_name_H-M   'P 1'
#
loop_
_entity.id
_entity.type
_entity.pdbx_description
1 polymer ?
#
loop_
_entity_poly.entity_id
_entity_poly.type
_entity_poly.pdbx_seq_one_letter_code
_entity_poly.pdbx_strand_id
1 'polypeptide(L)'
;MLLQSSATHVDKLEQEDSRTPGFLSTSTICVAYWRQEMDYQRWWTSEPVKQFWNSLPENAGFWREKLAFPASRVLAETNHHLKNGFSHVADFEPLVEKTGYWGSYRDRIEESTSDDKLSSPLELAVPTEEHRPQIKLGRTVFERFPDNICFVVEGQDYGSMGSTEKDYWFENLENLSDDWIMTTITTGHKDGILSARLCHDPSSGPIKSATAGDSVPKAKALTLNRRIQYFYFLDMSYMERIGRKYKTHMALRRKFMEVYGPGGPMEGGKLLLWVDLGILKAQKMEAEYIGCFEGTGFLAYKDHPGFATKVDFGEV
;
A
#
# COMPACT_ATOMS: atom_id res chain seq x y z
N MET A 1 4.62 -22.91 4.02
CA MET A 1 4.23 -21.73 4.82
C MET A 1 2.72 -21.69 4.91
N LEU A 2 2.10 -21.49 6.09
CA LEU A 2 0.65 -21.65 6.31
C LEU A 2 -0.23 -20.86 5.34
N LEU A 3 0.22 -19.69 4.84
CA LEU A 3 -0.52 -18.87 3.86
C LEU A 3 -0.62 -19.52 2.46
N GLN A 4 0.44 -20.21 2.03
CA GLN A 4 0.54 -20.74 0.66
C GLN A 4 -0.37 -21.96 0.40
N SER A 5 -0.96 -22.55 1.44
CA SER A 5 -1.87 -23.68 1.29
C SER A 5 -3.26 -23.28 0.77
N SER A 6 -3.59 -21.98 0.78
CA SER A 6 -4.92 -21.49 0.41
C SER A 6 -4.92 -20.21 -0.43
N ALA A 7 -3.98 -19.29 -0.21
CA ALA A 7 -3.94 -18.05 -0.98
C ALA A 7 -3.66 -18.36 -2.46
N THR A 8 -4.32 -17.61 -3.36
CA THR A 8 -4.06 -17.68 -4.81
C THR A 8 -2.66 -17.18 -5.13
N HIS A 9 -2.19 -16.17 -4.40
CA HIS A 9 -0.83 -15.63 -4.49
C HIS A 9 -0.39 -15.08 -3.15
N VAL A 10 0.92 -15.06 -2.90
CA VAL A 10 1.53 -14.44 -1.71
C VAL A 10 2.79 -13.68 -2.12
N ASP A 11 2.77 -12.36 -1.95
CA ASP A 11 3.98 -11.54 -1.99
C ASP A 11 4.69 -11.61 -0.64
N LYS A 12 6.03 -11.73 -0.67
CA LYS A 12 6.88 -11.65 0.52
C LYS A 12 7.75 -10.40 0.40
N LEU A 13 7.53 -9.46 1.30
CA LEU A 13 8.13 -8.14 1.25
C LEU A 13 8.83 -7.81 2.57
N GLU A 14 9.73 -6.84 2.52
CA GLU A 14 10.33 -6.19 3.68
C GLU A 14 9.97 -4.71 3.70
N GLN A 15 9.73 -4.19 4.89
CA GLN A 15 9.58 -2.77 5.17
C GLN A 15 10.58 -2.36 6.26
N GLU A 16 11.24 -1.23 6.04
CA GLU A 16 11.97 -0.52 7.09
C GLU A 16 11.10 0.64 7.57
N ASP A 17 10.84 0.75 8.89
CA ASP A 17 10.07 1.88 9.41
C ASP A 17 10.92 3.15 9.32
N SER A 18 10.57 4.03 8.39
CA SER A 18 11.27 5.27 8.08
C SER A 18 10.97 6.41 9.07
N ARG A 19 10.04 6.21 10.01
CA ARG A 19 9.58 7.26 10.94
C ARG A 19 10.48 7.47 12.15
N THR A 20 11.44 6.58 12.41
CA THR A 20 12.33 6.68 13.58
C THR A 20 13.79 6.75 13.13
N PRO A 21 14.47 7.91 13.25
CA PRO A 21 15.91 7.99 13.01
C PRO A 21 16.64 7.03 13.95
N GLY A 22 17.39 6.07 13.39
CA GLY A 22 18.12 5.04 14.16
C GLY A 22 17.58 3.61 14.08
N PHE A 23 16.86 3.24 13.00
CA PHE A 23 16.54 1.87 12.55
C PHE A 23 16.49 0.78 13.64
N LEU A 24 15.33 0.57 14.27
CA LEU A 24 15.16 -0.51 15.25
C LEU A 24 14.19 -1.62 14.84
N SER A 25 13.50 -1.54 13.70
CA SER A 25 12.70 -2.69 13.24
C SER A 25 12.50 -2.77 11.74
N THR A 26 12.85 -3.92 11.19
CA THR A 26 12.42 -4.38 9.87
C THR A 26 11.18 -5.26 10.05
N SER A 27 10.20 -5.08 9.19
CA SER A 27 8.98 -5.87 9.15
C SER A 27 9.00 -6.77 7.93
N THR A 28 8.84 -8.08 8.11
CA THR A 28 8.49 -9.00 7.02
C THR A 28 6.98 -8.97 6.82
N ILE A 29 6.53 -8.64 5.61
CA ILE A 29 5.12 -8.50 5.26
C ILE A 29 4.78 -9.55 4.23
N CYS A 30 3.77 -10.36 4.54
CA CYS A 30 3.23 -11.35 3.60
C CYS A 30 1.86 -10.87 3.13
N VAL A 31 1.76 -10.43 1.89
CA VAL A 31 0.49 -9.98 1.30
C VAL A 31 -0.09 -11.13 0.51
N ALA A 32 -1.19 -11.67 1.01
CA ALA A 32 -1.82 -12.86 0.45
C ALA A 32 -3.17 -12.49 -0.16
N TYR A 33 -3.45 -13.02 -1.35
CA TYR A 33 -4.64 -12.70 -2.13
C TYR A 33 -5.55 -13.92 -2.24
N TRP A 34 -6.84 -13.72 -1.99
CA TRP A 34 -7.89 -14.71 -2.19
C TRP A 34 -8.95 -14.13 -3.11
N ARG A 35 -9.45 -14.94 -4.04
CA ARG A 35 -10.56 -14.54 -4.92
C ARG A 35 -11.90 -14.50 -4.17
N GLN A 36 -12.08 -15.38 -3.18
CA GLN A 36 -13.32 -15.51 -2.43
C GLN A 36 -13.06 -15.36 -0.93
N GLU A 37 -13.91 -14.57 -0.26
CA GLU A 37 -13.84 -14.38 1.19
C GLU A 37 -14.02 -15.72 1.94
N MET A 38 -14.84 -16.64 1.41
CA MET A 38 -15.03 -17.96 2.03
C MET A 38 -13.74 -18.79 2.09
N ASP A 39 -12.87 -18.71 1.08
CA ASP A 39 -11.62 -19.47 1.07
C ASP A 39 -10.65 -18.92 2.12
N TYR A 40 -10.58 -17.60 2.24
CA TYR A 40 -9.88 -16.94 3.34
C TYR A 40 -10.43 -17.40 4.71
N GLN A 41 -11.76 -17.40 4.89
CA GLN A 41 -12.37 -17.79 6.16
C GLN A 41 -12.10 -19.26 6.52
N ARG A 42 -12.16 -20.19 5.56
CA ARG A 42 -11.78 -21.59 5.78
C ARG A 42 -10.32 -21.71 6.21
N TRP A 43 -9.42 -20.96 5.58
CA TRP A 43 -8.00 -20.93 5.95
C TRP A 43 -7.80 -20.35 7.35
N TRP A 44 -8.34 -19.16 7.62
CA TRP A 44 -8.19 -18.46 8.89
C TRP A 44 -8.75 -19.25 10.08
N THR A 45 -9.84 -19.99 9.84
CA THR A 45 -10.48 -20.82 10.86
C THR A 45 -9.96 -22.26 10.92
N SER A 46 -8.98 -22.63 10.08
CA SER A 46 -8.35 -23.93 10.13
C SER A 46 -7.54 -24.11 11.42
N GLU A 47 -7.49 -25.35 11.91
CA GLU A 47 -6.85 -25.66 13.18
C GLU A 47 -5.37 -25.23 13.24
N PRO A 48 -4.51 -25.49 12.21
CA PRO A 48 -3.12 -25.08 12.27
C PRO A 48 -2.93 -23.56 12.33
N VAL A 49 -3.79 -22.80 11.65
CA VAL A 49 -3.72 -21.33 11.62
C VAL A 49 -4.20 -20.74 12.93
N LYS A 50 -5.33 -21.22 13.44
CA LYS A 50 -5.86 -20.83 14.76
C LYS A 50 -4.86 -21.12 15.88
N GLN A 51 -4.30 -22.33 15.92
CA GLN A 51 -3.31 -22.72 16.93
C GLN A 51 -2.06 -21.85 16.87
N PHE A 52 -1.55 -21.60 15.67
CA PHE A 52 -0.41 -20.68 15.49
C PHE A 52 -0.75 -19.28 16.00
N TRP A 53 -1.85 -18.69 15.53
CA TRP A 53 -2.18 -17.31 15.86
C TRP A 53 -2.52 -17.11 17.34
N ASN A 54 -3.23 -18.05 17.95
CA ASN A 54 -3.62 -17.97 19.36
C ASN A 54 -2.45 -18.23 20.32
N SER A 55 -1.42 -18.97 19.89
CA SER A 55 -0.24 -19.24 20.72
C SER A 55 0.80 -18.10 20.73
N LEU A 56 0.61 -17.07 19.91
CA LEU A 56 1.49 -15.90 19.89
C LEU A 56 1.52 -15.20 21.26
N PRO A 57 2.70 -14.96 21.85
CA PRO A 57 2.83 -14.26 23.13
C PRO A 57 2.49 -12.77 22.99
N GLU A 58 2.25 -12.10 24.12
CA GLU A 58 1.87 -10.69 24.18
C GLU A 58 2.89 -9.71 23.55
N ASN A 59 4.13 -10.13 23.37
CA ASN A 59 5.22 -9.36 22.77
C ASN A 59 5.66 -9.90 21.40
N ALA A 60 4.79 -10.63 20.69
CA ALA A 60 5.16 -11.34 19.47
C ALA A 60 5.66 -10.45 18.32
N GLY A 61 5.20 -9.20 18.23
CA GLY A 61 5.49 -8.32 17.09
C GLY A 61 4.76 -8.75 15.80
N PHE A 62 3.60 -9.37 15.92
CA PHE A 62 2.79 -9.85 14.80
C PHE A 62 1.55 -8.99 14.60
N TRP A 63 1.15 -8.79 13.36
CA TRP A 63 -0.13 -8.16 13.03
C TRP A 63 -0.75 -8.78 11.80
N ARG A 64 -2.06 -8.59 11.67
CA ARG A 64 -2.88 -9.00 10.52
C ARG A 64 -3.80 -7.85 10.18
N GLU A 65 -3.82 -7.46 8.91
CA GLU A 65 -4.78 -6.51 8.36
C GLU A 65 -5.49 -7.19 7.19
N LYS A 66 -6.75 -7.57 7.38
CA LYS A 66 -7.57 -8.24 6.37
C LYS A 66 -8.46 -7.19 5.70
N LEU A 67 -8.37 -7.11 4.38
CA LEU A 67 -9.16 -6.21 3.54
C LEU A 67 -10.03 -7.05 2.61
N ALA A 68 -11.34 -6.81 2.58
CA ALA A 68 -12.27 -7.47 1.68
C ALA A 68 -12.97 -6.43 0.80
N PHE A 69 -12.68 -6.43 -0.49
CA PHE A 69 -13.21 -5.41 -1.38
C PHE A 69 -14.41 -5.90 -2.19
N PRO A 70 -15.52 -5.14 -2.26
CA PRO A 70 -16.54 -5.35 -3.28
C PRO A 70 -15.96 -5.11 -4.69
N ALA A 71 -16.35 -5.92 -5.67
CA ALA A 71 -15.91 -5.77 -7.07
C ALA A 71 -16.25 -4.38 -7.65
N SER A 72 -17.38 -3.81 -7.24
CA SER A 72 -17.86 -2.46 -7.60
C SER A 72 -17.04 -1.30 -7.02
N ARG A 73 -16.09 -1.58 -6.12
CA ARG A 73 -15.26 -0.60 -5.41
C ARG A 73 -13.75 -0.82 -5.60
N VAL A 74 -13.35 -1.59 -6.61
CA VAL A 74 -11.94 -1.81 -6.94
C VAL A 74 -11.64 -1.50 -8.38
N LEU A 75 -10.39 -1.15 -8.64
CA LEU A 75 -9.82 -1.12 -9.97
C LEU A 75 -8.33 -1.47 -9.89
N ALA A 76 -7.80 -1.92 -11.02
CA ALA A 76 -6.37 -2.08 -11.23
C ALA A 76 -6.00 -1.40 -12.56
N GLU A 77 -4.84 -0.76 -12.60
CA GLU A 77 -4.20 -0.29 -13.83
C GLU A 77 -2.76 -0.77 -13.85
N THR A 78 -2.27 -1.09 -15.05
CA THR A 78 -0.88 -1.50 -15.26
C THR A 78 -0.47 -1.12 -16.67
N ASN A 79 0.82 -0.79 -16.85
CA ASN A 79 1.38 -0.56 -18.19
C ASN A 79 1.78 -1.86 -18.91
N HIS A 80 1.77 -3.00 -18.20
CA HIS A 80 2.00 -4.33 -18.77
C HIS A 80 1.03 -5.35 -18.19
N HIS A 81 0.47 -6.23 -19.04
CA HIS A 81 -0.45 -7.30 -18.64
C HIS A 81 0.26 -8.47 -17.91
N LEU A 82 0.98 -8.15 -16.84
CA LEU A 82 1.60 -9.10 -15.93
C LEU A 82 0.79 -9.11 -14.63
N LYS A 83 0.58 -10.31 -14.07
CA LYS A 83 -0.14 -10.44 -12.80
C LYS A 83 0.68 -9.82 -11.67
N ASN A 84 0.12 -8.79 -11.06
CA ASN A 84 0.60 -8.10 -9.88
C ASN A 84 -0.60 -7.69 -9.02
N GLY A 85 -0.45 -7.71 -7.69
CA GLY A 85 -1.45 -7.16 -6.80
C GLY A 85 -2.85 -7.77 -7.00
N PHE A 86 -3.88 -6.95 -7.20
CA PHE A 86 -5.26 -7.43 -7.33
C PHE A 86 -5.47 -8.36 -8.55
N SER A 87 -4.68 -8.20 -9.62
CA SER A 87 -4.78 -9.06 -10.82
C SER A 87 -4.33 -10.51 -10.60
N HIS A 88 -3.82 -10.87 -9.41
CA HIS A 88 -3.66 -12.28 -9.05
C HIS A 88 -5.01 -13.00 -8.91
N VAL A 89 -6.07 -12.27 -8.52
CA VAL A 89 -7.40 -12.82 -8.22
C VAL A 89 -8.52 -12.25 -9.10
N ALA A 90 -8.18 -11.32 -9.99
CA ALA A 90 -9.07 -10.73 -10.98
C ALA A 90 -8.47 -10.82 -12.39
N ASP A 91 -9.32 -10.68 -13.40
CA ASP A 91 -8.93 -10.65 -14.81
C ASP A 91 -8.83 -9.19 -15.28
N PHE A 92 -7.94 -8.89 -16.24
CA PHE A 92 -7.82 -7.55 -16.79
C PHE A 92 -8.95 -7.27 -17.79
N GLU A 93 -9.59 -6.11 -17.64
CA GLU A 93 -10.48 -5.56 -18.65
C GLU A 93 -9.74 -4.51 -19.50
N PRO A 94 -10.04 -4.40 -20.81
CA PRO A 94 -9.47 -3.36 -21.65
C PRO A 94 -9.77 -1.95 -21.14
N LEU A 95 -8.73 -1.15 -20.91
CA LEU A 95 -8.86 0.26 -20.55
C LEU A 95 -9.06 1.11 -21.80
N VAL A 96 -10.32 1.21 -22.26
CA VAL A 96 -10.68 1.91 -23.51
C VAL A 96 -11.26 3.31 -23.29
N GLU A 97 -11.85 3.56 -22.13
CA GLU A 97 -12.48 4.83 -21.77
C GLU A 97 -12.03 5.29 -20.38
N LYS A 98 -12.30 6.56 -20.05
CA LYS A 98 -12.08 7.12 -18.70
C LYS A 98 -10.65 6.90 -18.17
N THR A 99 -9.65 7.20 -19.00
CA THR A 99 -8.22 7.10 -18.66
C THR A 99 -7.46 8.37 -19.06
N GLY A 100 -6.30 8.60 -18.45
CA GLY A 100 -5.37 9.67 -18.86
C GLY A 100 -5.64 11.07 -18.29
N TYR A 101 -6.66 11.27 -17.46
CA TYR A 101 -6.98 12.56 -16.80
C TYR A 101 -7.12 12.44 -15.28
N TRP A 102 -7.04 13.56 -14.58
CA TRP A 102 -7.25 13.61 -13.14
C TRP A 102 -8.71 13.32 -12.77
N GLY A 103 -8.94 12.25 -12.00
CA GLY A 103 -10.28 11.78 -11.65
C GLY A 103 -10.72 10.53 -12.41
N SER A 104 -9.91 10.05 -13.37
CA SER A 104 -10.18 8.83 -14.13
C SER A 104 -10.50 7.61 -13.25
N TYR A 105 -9.79 7.46 -12.12
CA TYR A 105 -10.03 6.37 -11.18
C TYR A 105 -11.44 6.44 -10.60
N ARG A 106 -11.88 7.64 -10.19
CA ARG A 106 -13.19 7.84 -9.58
C ARG A 106 -14.32 7.55 -10.55
N ASP A 107 -14.17 8.01 -11.79
CA ASP A 107 -15.19 7.78 -12.83
C ASP A 107 -15.33 6.31 -13.23
N ARG A 108 -14.38 5.45 -12.84
CA ARG A 108 -14.38 4.00 -13.06
C ARG A 108 -14.79 3.18 -11.82
N ILE A 109 -14.94 3.81 -10.64
CA ILE A 109 -15.54 3.14 -9.48
C ILE A 109 -17.06 3.18 -9.64
N GLU A 110 -17.68 2.01 -9.80
CA GLU A 110 -19.13 1.87 -10.06
C GLU A 110 -19.99 2.54 -8.99
N GLU A 111 -19.62 2.39 -7.72
CA GLU A 111 -20.36 2.99 -6.60
C GLU A 111 -20.08 4.49 -6.41
N SER A 112 -19.14 5.10 -7.14
CA SER A 112 -18.91 6.56 -7.06
C SER A 112 -19.80 7.29 -8.06
N THR A 113 -20.83 7.97 -7.54
CA THR A 113 -21.82 8.69 -8.35
C THR A 113 -21.68 10.20 -8.19
N SER A 114 -22.56 10.99 -8.84
CA SER A 114 -22.65 12.43 -8.57
C SER A 114 -23.04 12.73 -7.12
N ASP A 115 -23.90 11.89 -6.56
CA ASP A 115 -24.58 12.11 -5.28
C ASP A 115 -23.80 11.48 -4.12
N ASP A 116 -23.10 10.37 -4.38
CA ASP A 116 -22.23 9.71 -3.42
C ASP A 116 -20.79 9.65 -3.97
N LYS A 117 -19.92 10.46 -3.36
CA LYS A 117 -18.48 10.51 -3.67
C LYS A 117 -17.65 9.56 -2.83
N LEU A 118 -18.28 8.68 -2.05
CA LEU A 118 -17.62 7.73 -1.17
C LEU A 118 -16.64 8.46 -0.24
N SER A 119 -17.12 9.55 0.37
CA SER A 119 -16.34 10.31 1.37
C SER A 119 -16.36 9.59 2.71
N SER A 120 -15.28 9.72 3.47
CA SER A 120 -15.26 9.19 4.83
C SER A 120 -16.08 10.09 5.75
N PRO A 121 -16.87 9.54 6.69
CA PRO A 121 -17.56 10.34 7.70
C PRO A 121 -16.60 10.87 8.78
N LEU A 122 -15.32 10.49 8.75
CA LEU A 122 -14.35 10.81 9.77
C LEU A 122 -13.61 12.12 9.44
N GLU A 123 -13.63 13.07 10.37
CA GLU A 123 -12.68 14.17 10.37
C GLU A 123 -11.40 13.72 11.07
N LEU A 124 -10.28 13.68 10.34
CA LEU A 124 -8.99 13.34 10.94
C LEU A 124 -8.48 14.51 11.78
N ALA A 125 -8.44 14.32 13.10
CA ALA A 125 -7.59 15.13 13.95
C ALA A 125 -6.12 14.74 13.72
N VAL A 126 -5.23 15.73 13.73
CA VAL A 126 -3.79 15.46 13.80
C VAL A 126 -3.55 14.74 15.14
N PRO A 127 -2.90 13.56 15.18
CA PRO A 127 -2.56 12.90 16.42
C PRO A 127 -1.79 13.88 17.29
N THR A 128 -2.23 14.06 18.53
CA THR A 128 -1.67 15.05 19.45
C THR A 128 -0.28 14.69 19.95
N GLU A 129 0.21 13.47 19.70
CA GLU A 129 1.52 13.01 20.15
C GLU A 129 2.38 12.46 19.01
N GLU A 130 3.64 12.87 19.00
CA GLU A 130 4.72 12.09 18.40
C GLU A 130 4.73 10.73 19.12
N HIS A 131 4.17 9.70 18.48
CA HIS A 131 4.23 8.34 19.00
C HIS A 131 5.69 7.99 19.32
N ARG A 132 6.02 7.97 20.62
CA ARG A 132 7.30 7.41 21.04
C ARG A 132 7.32 5.94 20.60
N PRO A 133 8.49 5.38 20.25
CA PRO A 133 8.60 3.98 19.85
C PRO A 133 8.40 3.06 21.06
N GLN A 134 7.15 2.98 21.55
CA GLN A 134 6.73 2.11 22.64
C GLN A 134 6.04 0.88 22.06
N ILE A 135 6.41 -0.28 22.59
CA ILE A 135 5.73 -1.54 22.26
C ILE A 135 4.47 -1.63 23.13
N LYS A 136 3.32 -1.81 22.48
CA LYS A 136 2.09 -2.18 23.17
C LYS A 136 2.04 -3.69 23.35
N LEU A 137 2.18 -4.14 24.59
CA LEU A 137 1.98 -5.55 24.95
C LEU A 137 0.50 -5.96 24.81
N GLY A 138 0.30 -7.24 24.56
CA GLY A 138 -1.01 -7.87 24.45
C GLY A 138 -1.61 -7.75 23.06
N ARG A 139 -2.90 -8.10 22.95
CA ARG A 139 -3.66 -8.09 21.70
C ARG A 139 -4.48 -6.81 21.59
N THR A 140 -4.54 -6.24 20.40
CA THR A 140 -5.49 -5.19 20.05
C THR A 140 -6.23 -5.61 18.80
N VAL A 141 -7.54 -5.87 18.94
CA VAL A 141 -8.41 -6.31 17.84
C VAL A 141 -9.30 -5.15 17.41
N PHE A 142 -9.21 -4.74 16.16
CA PHE A 142 -10.10 -3.76 15.54
C PHE A 142 -11.22 -4.48 14.78
N GLU A 143 -12.47 -4.15 15.10
CA GLU A 143 -13.65 -4.72 14.45
C GLU A 143 -14.45 -3.72 13.61
N ARG A 144 -14.19 -2.43 13.79
CA ARG A 144 -14.88 -1.39 13.03
C ARG A 144 -13.93 -0.29 12.63
N PHE A 145 -13.93 0.00 11.35
CA PHE A 145 -13.20 1.08 10.72
C PHE A 145 -14.17 2.14 10.18
N PRO A 146 -13.72 3.38 9.92
CA PRO A 146 -14.47 4.34 9.14
C PRO A 146 -14.87 3.77 7.77
N ASP A 147 -16.03 4.17 7.28
CA ASP A 147 -16.44 3.84 5.92
C ASP A 147 -15.58 4.60 4.91
N ASN A 148 -15.41 4.00 3.73
CA ASN A 148 -14.78 4.57 2.54
C ASN A 148 -13.28 4.88 2.63
N ILE A 149 -12.54 4.21 3.53
CA ILE A 149 -11.07 4.19 3.48
C ILE A 149 -10.62 3.76 2.09
N CYS A 150 -9.79 4.58 1.45
CA CYS A 150 -9.23 4.30 0.14
C CYS A 150 -7.86 3.64 0.31
N PHE A 151 -7.79 2.35 -0.01
CA PHE A 151 -6.56 1.59 -0.06
C PHE A 151 -5.94 1.68 -1.45
N VAL A 152 -4.66 2.00 -1.52
CA VAL A 152 -3.92 2.11 -2.77
C VAL A 152 -2.63 1.31 -2.67
N VAL A 153 -2.37 0.51 -3.68
CA VAL A 153 -1.08 -0.11 -3.94
C VAL A 153 -0.47 0.60 -5.13
N GLU A 154 0.73 1.14 -4.98
CA GLU A 154 1.53 1.60 -6.12
C GLU A 154 2.77 0.71 -6.21
N GLY A 155 3.00 0.08 -7.35
CA GLY A 155 4.11 -0.84 -7.53
C GLY A 155 4.99 -0.46 -8.70
N GLN A 156 6.29 -0.65 -8.51
CA GLN A 156 7.30 -0.46 -9.56
C GLN A 156 8.25 -1.65 -9.60
N ASP A 157 8.53 -2.14 -10.81
CA ASP A 157 9.52 -3.18 -11.05
C ASP A 157 10.44 -2.80 -12.22
N TYR A 158 11.72 -2.59 -11.87
CA TYR A 158 12.81 -2.21 -12.78
C TYR A 158 13.57 -3.43 -13.34
N GLY A 159 13.21 -4.65 -12.92
CA GLY A 159 13.96 -5.87 -13.19
C GLY A 159 14.07 -6.22 -14.67
N SER A 160 13.04 -5.87 -15.46
CA SER A 160 12.97 -6.16 -16.90
C SER A 160 13.55 -5.06 -17.79
N MET A 161 13.93 -3.91 -17.24
CA MET A 161 14.49 -2.80 -18.01
C MET A 161 15.89 -3.14 -18.55
N GLY A 162 16.10 -2.84 -19.84
CA GLY A 162 17.42 -2.88 -20.46
C GLY A 162 18.32 -1.75 -19.97
N SER A 163 19.63 -1.82 -20.29
CA SER A 163 20.59 -0.80 -19.86
C SER A 163 20.23 0.61 -20.33
N THR A 164 19.86 0.78 -21.61
CA THR A 164 19.47 2.09 -22.17
C THR A 164 18.30 2.72 -21.42
N GLU A 165 17.29 1.91 -21.09
CA GLU A 165 16.11 2.39 -20.38
C GLU A 165 16.44 2.75 -18.92
N LYS A 166 17.28 1.93 -18.26
CA LYS A 166 17.77 2.22 -16.90
C LYS A 166 18.55 3.52 -16.89
N ASP A 167 19.55 3.67 -17.75
CA ASP A 167 20.37 4.88 -17.80
C ASP A 167 19.52 6.13 -18.05
N TYR A 168 18.55 6.05 -18.98
CA TYR A 168 17.61 7.14 -19.21
C TYR A 168 16.76 7.44 -17.96
N TRP A 169 16.24 6.41 -17.29
CA TRP A 169 15.45 6.57 -16.06
C TRP A 169 16.24 7.26 -14.95
N PHE A 170 17.48 6.83 -14.70
CA PHE A 170 18.35 7.45 -13.68
C PHE A 170 18.66 8.90 -13.99
N GLU A 171 18.92 9.24 -15.25
CA GLU A 171 19.22 10.61 -15.66
C GLU A 171 18.00 11.54 -15.58
N ASN A 172 16.78 11.03 -15.83
CA ASN A 172 15.63 11.89 -16.14
C ASN A 172 14.44 11.77 -15.18
N LEU A 173 14.29 10.65 -14.46
CA LEU A 173 13.05 10.31 -13.74
C LEU A 173 13.27 9.84 -12.30
N GLU A 174 14.40 9.21 -12.00
CA GLU A 174 14.65 8.56 -10.70
C GLU A 174 14.50 9.52 -9.51
N ASN A 175 15.16 10.68 -9.55
CA ASN A 175 15.04 11.69 -8.49
C ASN A 175 13.59 12.18 -8.31
N LEU A 176 12.86 12.44 -9.40
CA LEU A 176 11.45 12.85 -9.33
C LEU A 176 10.58 11.76 -8.71
N SER A 177 10.86 10.50 -9.03
CA SER A 177 10.15 9.34 -8.49
C SER A 177 10.44 9.14 -7.01
N ASP A 178 11.70 9.19 -6.61
CA ASP A 178 12.12 8.98 -5.23
C ASP A 178 11.62 10.11 -4.33
N ASP A 179 11.72 11.37 -4.77
CA ASP A 179 11.18 12.53 -4.03
C ASP A 179 9.66 12.41 -3.86
N TRP A 180 8.94 11.94 -4.88
CA TRP A 180 7.50 11.72 -4.79
C TRP A 180 7.15 10.62 -3.79
N ILE A 181 7.80 9.46 -3.89
CA ILE A 181 7.60 8.34 -2.97
C ILE A 181 7.88 8.80 -1.53
N MET A 182 9.02 9.45 -1.28
CA MET A 182 9.33 9.90 0.08
C MET A 182 8.37 10.97 0.58
N THR A 183 7.88 11.87 -0.28
CA THR A 183 6.85 12.85 0.08
C THR A 183 5.56 12.17 0.54
N THR A 184 5.07 11.19 -0.22
CA THR A 184 3.82 10.46 0.11
C THR A 184 3.96 9.61 1.36
N ILE A 185 5.10 8.97 1.57
CA ILE A 185 5.35 8.15 2.77
C ILE A 185 5.44 9.01 4.05
N THR A 186 5.95 10.24 3.95
CA THR A 186 6.22 11.08 5.13
C THR A 186 5.16 12.15 5.39
N THR A 187 4.26 12.43 4.44
CA THR A 187 3.27 13.50 4.61
C THR A 187 2.27 13.20 5.74
N GLY A 188 1.87 11.93 5.88
CA GLY A 188 0.94 11.47 6.91
C GLY A 188 -0.41 12.17 6.87
N HIS A 189 -0.94 12.50 8.06
CA HIS A 189 -2.33 12.92 8.26
C HIS A 189 -2.65 14.27 7.60
N LYS A 190 -1.64 15.13 7.36
CA LYS A 190 -1.85 16.44 6.70
C LYS A 190 -2.36 16.31 5.27
N ASP A 191 -2.19 15.13 4.65
CA ASP A 191 -2.75 14.77 3.35
C ASP A 191 -3.72 13.59 3.44
N GLY A 192 -4.30 13.36 4.62
CA GLY A 192 -5.30 12.32 4.86
C GLY A 192 -4.77 10.90 4.71
N ILE A 193 -3.45 10.69 4.82
CA ILE A 193 -2.88 9.35 4.85
C ILE A 193 -2.97 8.83 6.29
N LEU A 194 -3.75 7.76 6.47
CA LEU A 194 -3.92 7.06 7.73
C LEU A 194 -2.72 6.19 8.08
N SER A 195 -2.19 5.50 7.08
CA SER A 195 -1.05 4.61 7.19
C SER A 195 -0.36 4.50 5.83
N ALA A 196 0.96 4.47 5.83
CA ALA A 196 1.78 4.32 4.64
C ALA A 196 2.89 3.31 4.89
N ARG A 197 3.19 2.50 3.88
CA ARG A 197 4.31 1.55 3.92
C ARG A 197 5.09 1.64 2.62
N LEU A 198 6.41 1.74 2.73
CA LEU A 198 7.33 1.57 1.61
C LEU A 198 7.99 0.21 1.75
N CYS A 199 7.56 -0.73 0.93
CA CYS A 199 8.00 -2.11 0.94
C CYS A 199 8.90 -2.42 -0.26
N HIS A 200 9.67 -3.50 -0.16
CA HIS A 200 10.45 -4.05 -1.25
C HIS A 200 10.46 -5.57 -1.24
N ASP A 201 10.68 -6.18 -2.39
CA ASP A 201 11.03 -7.59 -2.49
C ASP A 201 12.54 -7.75 -2.22
N PRO A 202 12.95 -8.40 -1.11
CA PRO A 202 14.36 -8.56 -0.77
C PRO A 202 15.13 -9.44 -1.79
N SER A 203 14.43 -10.23 -2.60
CA SER A 203 15.02 -11.09 -3.64
C SER A 203 15.19 -10.40 -5.00
N SER A 204 14.62 -9.21 -5.19
CA SER A 204 14.64 -8.51 -6.49
C SER A 204 16.00 -7.96 -6.90
N GLY A 205 16.96 -7.92 -5.97
CA GLY A 205 18.31 -7.39 -6.19
C GLY A 205 18.32 -5.87 -6.42
N PRO A 206 19.52 -5.25 -6.41
CA PRO A 206 19.64 -3.82 -6.58
C PRO A 206 19.32 -3.37 -8.01
N ILE A 207 18.76 -2.18 -8.12
CA ILE A 207 18.72 -1.48 -9.40
C ILE A 207 20.15 -1.00 -9.73
N LYS A 208 20.61 -1.23 -10.97
CA LYS A 208 21.96 -0.88 -11.43
C LYS A 208 21.88 -0.08 -12.72
N SER A 209 22.60 1.02 -12.79
CA SER A 209 22.76 1.85 -13.99
C SER A 209 24.20 2.37 -14.09
N ALA A 210 24.68 2.60 -15.31
CA ALA A 210 26.00 3.17 -15.55
C ALA A 210 26.07 4.67 -15.21
N THR A 211 24.92 5.34 -15.17
CA THR A 211 24.78 6.78 -14.92
C THR A 211 24.36 7.09 -13.48
N ALA A 212 24.22 6.05 -12.64
CA ALA A 212 24.01 6.20 -11.21
C ALA A 212 25.24 6.89 -10.58
N GLY A 213 25.07 8.13 -10.13
CA GLY A 213 26.11 8.85 -9.38
C GLY A 213 26.33 8.25 -7.98
N ASP A 214 27.38 8.73 -7.29
CA ASP A 214 27.61 8.40 -5.88
C ASP A 214 26.36 8.79 -5.05
N SER A 215 25.73 7.81 -4.42
CA SER A 215 24.39 7.95 -3.85
C SER A 215 24.39 8.65 -2.49
N VAL A 216 23.49 9.62 -2.35
CA VAL A 216 22.97 10.07 -1.05
C VAL A 216 22.32 8.86 -0.36
N PRO A 217 22.33 8.74 0.99
CA PRO A 217 21.62 7.67 1.68
C PRO A 217 20.14 7.62 1.27
N LYS A 218 19.73 6.56 0.57
CA LYS A 218 18.34 6.28 0.20
C LYS A 218 17.75 5.20 1.11
N ALA A 219 16.44 5.23 1.32
CA ALA A 219 15.73 4.12 1.94
C ALA A 219 16.00 2.83 1.13
N LYS A 220 16.21 1.68 1.79
CA LYS A 220 16.59 0.42 1.11
C LYS A 220 15.62 0.03 0.00
N ALA A 221 14.33 0.28 0.18
CA ALA A 221 13.33 -0.01 -0.84
C ALA A 221 13.54 0.77 -2.15
N LEU A 222 14.15 1.96 -2.11
CA LEU A 222 14.43 2.76 -3.30
C LEU A 222 15.67 2.26 -4.07
N THR A 223 16.46 1.35 -3.49
CA THR A 223 17.68 0.81 -4.11
C THR A 223 17.48 -0.56 -4.76
N LEU A 224 16.27 -1.12 -4.68
CA LEU A 224 15.95 -2.46 -5.19
C LEU A 224 15.02 -2.41 -6.41
N ASN A 225 15.08 -3.46 -7.24
CA ASN A 225 14.32 -3.49 -8.49
C ASN A 225 12.81 -3.53 -8.26
N ARG A 226 12.32 -4.18 -7.21
CA ARG A 226 10.87 -4.31 -6.98
C ARG A 226 10.49 -3.66 -5.66
N ARG A 227 9.73 -2.57 -5.76
CA ARG A 227 9.27 -1.76 -4.64
C ARG A 227 7.77 -1.52 -4.74
N ILE A 228 7.11 -1.48 -3.58
CA ILE A 228 5.66 -1.43 -3.48
C ILE A 228 5.29 -0.49 -2.34
N GLN A 229 4.46 0.51 -2.63
CA GLN A 229 3.87 1.38 -1.64
C GLN A 229 2.45 0.92 -1.31
N TYR A 230 2.14 0.86 -0.01
CA TYR A 230 0.77 0.64 0.46
C TYR A 230 0.30 1.89 1.19
N PHE A 231 -0.81 2.45 0.76
CA PHE A 231 -1.41 3.62 1.36
C PHE A 231 -2.84 3.32 1.80
N TYR A 232 -3.18 3.82 2.98
CA TYR A 232 -4.55 3.93 3.45
C TYR A 232 -4.86 5.41 3.53
N PHE A 233 -5.60 5.92 2.57
CA PHE A 233 -6.14 7.27 2.61
C PHE A 233 -7.48 7.26 3.34
N LEU A 234 -7.78 8.36 4.04
CA LEU A 234 -9.05 8.59 4.71
C LEU A 234 -10.23 8.35 3.77
N ASP A 235 -10.16 8.92 2.58
CA ASP A 235 -11.03 8.61 1.45
C ASP A 235 -10.32 8.90 0.12
N MET A 236 -11.00 8.59 -0.98
CA MET A 236 -10.47 8.75 -2.33
C MET A 236 -10.13 10.20 -2.69
N SER A 237 -10.80 11.19 -2.08
CA SER A 237 -10.53 12.61 -2.37
C SER A 237 -9.13 13.04 -1.93
N TYR A 238 -8.61 12.45 -0.86
CA TYR A 238 -7.25 12.72 -0.38
C TYR A 238 -6.19 12.18 -1.34
N MET A 239 -6.38 10.96 -1.85
CA MET A 239 -5.54 10.38 -2.91
C MET A 239 -5.53 11.27 -4.18
N GLU A 240 -6.70 11.70 -4.65
CA GLU A 240 -6.79 12.54 -5.85
C GLU A 240 -6.17 13.93 -5.64
N ARG A 241 -6.24 14.45 -4.41
CA ARG A 241 -5.71 15.78 -4.06
C ARG A 241 -4.19 15.73 -3.97
N ILE A 242 -3.62 14.73 -3.30
CA ILE A 242 -2.18 14.65 -3.11
C ILE A 242 -1.44 14.55 -4.46
N GLY A 243 -2.00 13.79 -5.41
CA GLY A 243 -1.46 13.69 -6.78
C GLY A 243 -1.45 15.02 -7.55
N ARG A 244 -2.25 16.01 -7.16
CA ARG A 244 -2.28 17.35 -7.80
C ARG A 244 -1.65 18.45 -6.96
N LYS A 245 -1.39 18.17 -5.68
CA LYS A 245 -0.86 19.15 -4.72
C LYS A 245 0.63 19.39 -4.91
N TYR A 246 1.40 18.32 -5.11
CA TYR A 246 2.86 18.39 -5.13
C TYR A 246 3.41 18.57 -6.54
N LYS A 247 4.22 19.62 -6.73
CA LYS A 247 4.88 19.91 -8.01
C LYS A 247 5.72 18.74 -8.52
N THR A 248 6.36 18.00 -7.61
CA THR A 248 7.15 16.81 -7.92
C THR A 248 6.34 15.75 -8.66
N HIS A 249 5.16 15.38 -8.16
CA HIS A 249 4.31 14.40 -8.84
C HIS A 249 3.80 14.91 -10.19
N MET A 250 3.42 16.20 -10.27
CA MET A 250 2.99 16.79 -11.54
C MET A 250 4.13 16.80 -12.58
N ALA A 251 5.36 17.08 -12.16
CA ALA A 251 6.54 17.03 -13.01
C ALA A 251 6.87 15.59 -13.44
N LEU A 252 6.86 14.65 -12.49
CA LEU A 252 7.05 13.22 -12.74
C LEU A 252 6.04 12.70 -13.75
N ARG A 253 4.74 12.92 -13.52
CA ARG A 253 3.68 12.49 -14.43
C ARG A 253 3.86 13.08 -15.83
N ARG A 254 4.14 14.38 -15.93
CA ARG A 254 4.37 15.02 -17.23
C ARG A 254 5.55 14.41 -17.97
N LYS A 255 6.70 14.31 -17.29
CA LYS A 255 7.92 13.74 -17.86
C LYS A 255 7.72 12.28 -18.23
N PHE A 256 7.02 11.50 -17.40
CA PHE A 256 6.68 10.12 -17.69
C PHE A 256 5.86 9.99 -18.98
N MET A 257 4.84 10.83 -19.16
CA MET A 257 4.04 10.84 -20.40
C MET A 257 4.87 11.28 -21.63
N GLU A 258 5.80 12.22 -21.47
CA GLU A 258 6.72 12.62 -22.56
C GLU A 258 7.71 11.49 -22.94
N VAL A 259 8.13 10.70 -21.95
CA VAL A 259 9.19 9.69 -22.10
C VAL A 259 8.65 8.35 -22.59
N TYR A 260 7.57 7.87 -21.98
CA TYR A 260 6.98 6.55 -22.23
C TYR A 260 5.70 6.61 -23.08
N GLY A 261 5.11 7.79 -23.29
CA GLY A 261 3.95 7.97 -24.15
C GLY A 261 4.29 7.88 -25.65
N PRO A 262 3.28 7.99 -26.53
CA PRO A 262 3.47 7.88 -27.97
C PRO A 262 4.50 8.86 -28.52
N GLY A 263 5.49 8.35 -29.27
CA GLY A 263 6.60 9.12 -29.84
C GLY A 263 7.70 9.48 -28.83
N GLY A 264 7.60 9.03 -27.58
CA GLY A 264 8.59 9.25 -26.54
C GLY A 264 9.84 8.36 -26.72
N PRO A 265 11.00 8.79 -26.18
CA PRO A 265 12.26 8.04 -26.32
C PRO A 265 12.25 6.64 -25.70
N MET A 266 11.34 6.35 -24.77
CA MET A 266 11.18 5.05 -24.12
C MET A 266 9.78 4.45 -24.36
N GLU A 267 9.11 4.84 -25.45
CA GLU A 267 7.86 4.19 -25.87
C GLU A 267 8.07 2.68 -25.98
N GLY A 268 7.19 1.89 -25.34
CA GLY A 268 7.31 0.43 -25.31
C GLY A 268 8.42 -0.12 -24.41
N GLY A 269 8.97 0.69 -23.50
CA GLY A 269 9.91 0.28 -22.46
C GLY A 269 9.38 -0.85 -21.57
N LYS A 270 10.27 -1.40 -20.73
CA LYS A 270 10.02 -2.59 -19.89
C LYS A 270 9.87 -2.31 -18.41
N LEU A 271 9.96 -1.04 -18.00
CA LEU A 271 9.56 -0.62 -16.66
C LEU A 271 8.12 -1.08 -16.40
N LEU A 272 7.91 -1.89 -15.36
CA LEU A 272 6.58 -2.31 -14.96
C LEU A 272 6.07 -1.39 -13.85
N LEU A 273 4.90 -0.79 -14.09
CA LEU A 273 4.15 0.00 -13.13
C LEU A 273 2.74 -0.58 -12.99
N TRP A 274 2.26 -0.71 -11.77
CA TRP A 274 0.87 -1.03 -11.52
C TRP A 274 0.31 -0.21 -10.36
N VAL A 275 -1.00 0.02 -10.40
CA VAL A 275 -1.77 0.63 -9.33
C VAL A 275 -2.99 -0.24 -9.06
N ASP A 276 -3.16 -0.64 -7.81
CA ASP A 276 -4.42 -1.18 -7.33
C ASP A 276 -5.10 -0.13 -6.46
N LEU A 277 -6.41 0.04 -6.62
CA LEU A 277 -7.20 0.92 -5.77
C LEU A 277 -8.44 0.17 -5.32
N GLY A 278 -8.74 0.26 -4.02
CA GLY A 278 -9.95 -0.28 -3.44
C GLY A 278 -10.54 0.65 -2.39
N ILE A 279 -11.87 0.76 -2.35
CA ILE A 279 -12.59 1.55 -1.34
C ILE A 279 -13.30 0.61 -0.39
N LEU A 280 -12.89 0.64 0.88
CA LEU A 280 -13.36 -0.30 1.90
C LEU A 280 -14.69 0.13 2.50
N LYS A 281 -15.58 -0.84 2.70
CA LYS A 281 -16.72 -0.68 3.59
C LYS A 281 -16.27 -0.93 5.03
N ALA A 282 -16.82 -0.19 6.00
CA ALA A 282 -16.44 -0.28 7.42
C ALA A 282 -16.35 -1.71 7.97
N GLN A 283 -17.30 -2.59 7.60
CA GLN A 283 -17.41 -3.98 8.07
C GLN A 283 -16.55 -4.97 7.26
N LYS A 284 -15.83 -4.50 6.26
CA LYS A 284 -15.00 -5.32 5.37
C LYS A 284 -13.50 -5.17 5.64
N MET A 285 -13.18 -4.68 6.82
CA MET A 285 -11.82 -4.53 7.31
C MET A 285 -11.71 -5.10 8.72
N GLU A 286 -10.67 -5.88 8.96
CA GLU A 286 -10.31 -6.38 10.29
C GLU A 286 -8.82 -6.11 10.50
N ALA A 287 -8.42 -5.72 11.71
CA ALA A 287 -7.01 -5.70 12.07
C ALA A 287 -6.78 -6.27 13.46
N GLU A 288 -5.66 -6.94 13.64
CA GLU A 288 -5.20 -7.40 14.95
C GLU A 288 -3.69 -7.16 15.07
N TYR A 289 -3.27 -6.60 16.21
CA TYR A 289 -1.87 -6.30 16.53
C TYR A 289 -1.52 -6.99 17.84
N ILE A 290 -0.35 -7.63 17.91
CA ILE A 290 0.12 -8.40 19.06
C ILE A 290 1.57 -8.00 19.36
N GLY A 291 1.80 -7.24 20.43
CA GLY A 291 3.16 -6.84 20.80
C GLY A 291 3.84 -5.90 19.79
N CYS A 292 3.07 -5.06 19.08
CA CYS A 292 3.61 -4.15 18.06
C CYS A 292 3.96 -2.77 18.65
N PHE A 293 4.80 -2.02 17.95
CA PHE A 293 4.98 -0.59 18.23
C PHE A 293 3.66 0.16 18.04
N GLU A 294 3.34 1.12 18.91
CA GLU A 294 2.07 1.85 18.86
C GLU A 294 1.81 2.55 17.53
N GLY A 295 2.86 2.91 16.78
CA GLY A 295 2.76 3.49 15.44
C GLY A 295 2.52 2.48 14.30
N THR A 296 2.44 1.17 14.55
CA THR A 296 2.31 0.15 13.51
C THR A 296 0.90 0.15 12.92
N GLY A 297 0.77 0.51 11.64
CA GLY A 297 -0.50 0.44 10.91
C GLY A 297 -1.61 1.26 11.58
N PHE A 298 -2.74 0.61 11.86
CA PHE A 298 -3.89 1.21 12.53
C PHE A 298 -3.79 1.25 14.06
N LEU A 299 -2.74 0.68 14.65
CA LEU A 299 -2.57 0.70 16.10
C LEU A 299 -2.49 2.14 16.66
N ALA A 300 -2.02 3.08 15.83
CA ALA A 300 -2.00 4.52 16.10
C ALA A 300 -3.38 5.13 16.35
N TYR A 301 -4.47 4.40 16.03
CA TYR A 301 -5.86 4.85 16.19
C TYR A 301 -6.63 4.08 17.26
N LYS A 302 -5.96 3.28 18.09
CA LYS A 302 -6.64 2.43 19.11
C LYS A 302 -7.58 3.20 20.04
N ASP A 303 -7.28 4.48 20.30
CA ASP A 303 -8.06 5.36 21.18
C ASP A 303 -8.91 6.37 20.40
N HIS A 304 -8.92 6.32 19.06
CA HIS A 304 -9.64 7.25 18.22
C HIS A 304 -11.11 6.81 18.07
N PRO A 305 -12.11 7.68 18.31
CA PRO A 305 -13.54 7.28 18.34
C PRO A 305 -14.07 6.72 17.00
N GLY A 306 -13.43 7.08 15.90
CA GLY A 306 -13.71 6.53 14.56
C GLY A 306 -13.28 5.08 14.35
N PHE A 307 -12.49 4.51 15.24
CA PHE A 307 -11.97 3.14 15.16
C PHE A 307 -12.41 2.38 16.42
N ALA A 308 -13.16 1.29 16.27
CA ALA A 308 -13.59 0.50 17.42
C ALA A 308 -12.66 -0.69 17.61
N THR A 309 -12.09 -0.77 18.81
CA THR A 309 -11.34 -1.92 19.31
C THR A 309 -12.26 -2.81 20.16
N LYS A 310 -12.00 -4.12 20.20
CA LYS A 310 -12.62 -4.99 21.21
C LYS A 310 -12.18 -4.54 22.58
N VAL A 311 -13.14 -4.35 23.47
CA VAL A 311 -12.86 -4.21 24.90
C VAL A 311 -12.68 -5.62 25.45
N ASP A 312 -11.47 -5.94 25.91
CA ASP A 312 -11.26 -7.11 26.76
C ASP A 312 -11.97 -6.84 28.10
N PHE A 313 -13.19 -7.35 28.23
CA PHE A 313 -13.73 -7.64 29.55
C PHE A 313 -12.97 -8.88 30.02
N GLY A 314 -11.81 -8.67 30.62
CA GLY A 314 -11.10 -9.75 31.30
C GLY A 314 -12.10 -10.52 32.15
N GLU A 315 -12.14 -11.84 31.99
CA GLU A 315 -12.96 -12.70 32.82
C GLU A 315 -12.64 -12.36 34.29
N VAL A 316 -13.65 -11.86 35.01
CA VAL A 316 -13.62 -11.60 36.45
C VAL A 316 -13.76 -12.92 37.19
#